data_AF-A0AB34GCC1-F1
#
_entry.id   AF-A0AB34GCC1-F1
#
_cell.length_a   1.000
_cell.length_b   1.000
_cell.length_c   1.000
_cell.angle_alpha   90.00
_cell.angle_beta   90.00
_cell.angle_gamma   90.00
#
_symmetry.space_group_name_H-M   'P 1'
#
loop_
_entity.id
_entity.type
_entity.pdbx_description
1 polymer ?
#
loop_
_entity_poly.entity_id
_entity_poly.type
_entity_poly.pdbx_seq_one_letter_code
_entity_poly.pdbx_strand_id
1 'polypeptide(L)' 'MNGVNDPPLFIKDIKPGLKNLNVVFIVLEIGRVTKTKDGHEVRSCKVADKTGSITISVWDEIGGLIQPGDIIRLTRG' A
#
# COMPACT_ATOMS: atom_id res chain seq x y z
N MET A 1 10.43 9.26 -15.87
CA MET A 1 9.65 10.31 -15.17
C MET A 1 8.26 9.73 -15.02
N ASN A 2 7.92 9.14 -13.87
CA ASN A 2 6.61 8.50 -13.70
C ASN A 2 5.68 9.49 -13.01
N GLY A 3 4.79 10.07 -13.80
CA GLY A 3 3.83 11.07 -13.38
C GLY A 3 2.53 10.43 -12.92
N VAL A 4 1.68 11.21 -12.24
CA VAL A 4 0.31 10.81 -11.84
C VAL A 4 -0.54 10.31 -13.02
N ASN A 5 -0.11 10.60 -14.26
CA ASN A 5 -0.81 10.27 -15.50
C ASN A 5 -0.51 8.87 -16.06
N ASP A 6 0.46 8.13 -15.52
CA ASP A 6 0.71 6.76 -15.98
C ASP A 6 -0.41 5.82 -15.51
N PRO A 7 -0.87 4.88 -16.37
CA PRO A 7 -1.89 3.92 -15.97
C PRO A 7 -1.39 3.06 -14.80
N PRO A 8 -2.22 2.84 -13.77
CA PRO A 8 -1.82 2.05 -12.61
C PRO A 8 -1.62 0.59 -13.01
N LEU A 9 -0.57 -0.02 -12.45
CA LEU A 9 -0.31 -1.45 -12.50
C LEU A 9 -1.34 -2.20 -11.66
N PHE A 10 -1.75 -3.39 -12.10
CA PHE A 10 -2.60 -4.28 -11.32
C PHE A 10 -1.79 -5.09 -10.30
N ILE A 11 -2.42 -5.42 -9.18
CA ILE A 11 -1.80 -6.18 -8.09
C ILE A 11 -1.24 -7.52 -8.57
N LYS A 12 -1.95 -8.25 -9.43
CA LYS A 12 -1.47 -9.54 -9.95
C LYS A 12 -0.13 -9.47 -10.69
N ASP A 13 0.22 -8.29 -11.20
CA ASP A 13 1.41 -8.06 -12.03
C ASP A 13 2.61 -7.59 -11.18
N ILE A 14 2.41 -7.34 -9.89
CA ILE A 14 3.47 -7.00 -8.94
C ILE A 14 4.34 -8.23 -8.66
N LYS A 15 5.66 -8.06 -8.79
CA LYS A 15 6.66 -9.09 -8.53
C LYS A 15 7.72 -8.56 -7.55
N PRO A 16 8.39 -9.44 -6.78
CA PRO A 16 9.49 -9.04 -5.92
C PRO A 16 10.56 -8.25 -6.68
N GLY A 17 11.04 -7.16 -6.08
CA GLY A 17 12.11 -6.32 -6.64
C GLY A 17 11.65 -5.27 -7.65
N LEU A 18 10.37 -5.24 -8.05
CA LEU A 18 9.83 -4.12 -8.83
C LEU A 18 9.85 -2.84 -7.99
N LYS A 19 10.17 -1.72 -8.64
CA LYS A 19 10.27 -0.38 -8.04
C LYS A 19 9.46 0.60 -8.86
N ASN A 20 9.20 1.78 -8.28
CA ASN A 20 8.42 2.85 -8.90
C ASN A 20 6.99 2.42 -9.22
N LEU A 21 6.38 1.65 -8.31
CA LEU A 21 5.03 1.14 -8.46
C LEU A 21 4.01 2.30 -8.43
N ASN A 22 3.06 2.27 -9.37
CA ASN A 22 1.86 3.11 -9.37
C ASN A 22 0.67 2.16 -9.37
N VAL A 23 -0.10 2.10 -8.28
CA VAL A 23 -1.16 1.12 -8.07
C VAL A 23 -2.34 1.81 -7.39
N VAL A 24 -3.56 1.45 -7.78
CA VAL A 24 -4.79 1.88 -7.11
C VAL A 24 -5.44 0.67 -6.48
N PHE A 25 -5.79 0.76 -5.20
CA PHE A 25 -6.36 -0.34 -4.44
C PHE A 25 -7.40 0.14 -3.44
N ILE A 26 -8.27 -0.78 -2.99
CA ILE A 26 -9.12 -0.63 -1.83
C ILE A 26 -8.46 -1.28 -0.61
N VAL A 27 -8.56 -0.62 0.56
CA VAL A 27 -8.11 -1.19 1.83
C VAL A 27 -9.18 -2.15 2.36
N LEU A 28 -8.78 -3.39 2.63
CA LEU A 28 -9.68 -4.42 3.15
C LEU A 28 -9.59 -4.53 4.66
N GLU A 29 -8.37 -4.64 5.19
CA GLU A 29 -8.11 -4.88 6.61
C GLU A 29 -6.86 -4.13 7.06
N ILE A 30 -6.86 -3.65 8.30
CA ILE A 30 -5.72 -3.00 8.93
C ILE A 30 -5.26 -3.88 10.09
N GLY A 31 -4.01 -4.33 10.01
CA GLY A 31 -3.37 -5.13 11.04
C GLY A 31 -3.01 -4.30 12.29
N ARG A 32 -2.57 -5.00 13.34
CA ARG A 32 -2.09 -4.37 14.56
C ARG A 32 -0.85 -3.51 14.29
N VAL A 33 -0.72 -2.43 15.04
CA VAL A 33 0.48 -1.59 15.05
C VAL A 33 1.62 -2.37 15.69
N THR A 34 2.77 -2.42 15.02
CA THR A 34 4.04 -2.83 15.61
C THR A 34 4.98 -1.62 15.71
N LYS A 35 5.91 -1.66 16.66
CA LYS A 35 6.97 -0.64 16.78
C LYS A 35 8.32 -1.24 16.45
N THR A 36 9.10 -0.55 15.63
CA THR A 36 10.49 -0.89 15.35
C THR A 36 11.40 -0.53 16.54
N LYS A 37 12.66 -0.98 16.52
CA LYS A 37 13.62 -0.71 17.60
C LYS A 37 13.96 0.77 17.76
N ASP A 38 13.91 1.51 16.65
CA ASP A 38 14.12 2.95 16.55
C ASP A 38 12.83 3.77 16.76
N GLY A 39 11.70 3.11 17.05
CA GLY A 39 10.47 3.76 17.54
C GLY A 39 9.42 4.08 16.47
N HIS A 40 9.65 3.72 15.21
CA HIS A 40 8.67 3.91 14.14
C HIS A 40 7.49 2.94 14.26
N GLU A 41 6.29 3.43 13.94
CA GLU A 41 5.09 2.61 13.91
C GLU A 41 4.91 1.98 12.53
N VAL A 42 4.57 0.69 12.47
CA VAL A 42 4.32 -0.02 11.22
C VAL A 42 2.99 -0.74 11.30
N ARG A 43 2.17 -0.58 10.26
CA ARG A 43 0.89 -1.29 10.10
C ARG A 43 0.90 -2.10 8.82
N SER A 44 0.66 -3.40 8.94
CA SER A 44 0.41 -4.27 7.80
C SER A 44 -1.04 -4.15 7.37
N CYS A 45 -1.29 -3.63 6.17
CA CYS A 45 -2.64 -3.44 5.64
C CYS A 45 -2.86 -4.41 4.47
N LYS A 46 -3.96 -5.17 4.49
CA LYS A 46 -4.38 -5.98 3.35
C LYS A 46 -5.15 -5.08 2.39
N VAL A 47 -4.69 -5.02 1.15
CA VAL A 47 -5.28 -4.18 0.10
C VAL A 47 -5.56 -5.02 -1.14
N ALA A 48 -6.53 -4.59 -1.95
CA ALA A 48 -6.95 -5.35 -3.12
C ALA A 48 -7.37 -4.48 -4.30
N ASP A 49 -7.36 -5.09 -5.47
CA ASP A 49 -7.99 -4.61 -6.69
C ASP A 49 -8.77 -5.79 -7.31
N LYS A 50 -9.33 -5.59 -8.51
CA LYS A 50 -10.10 -6.63 -9.19
C LYS A 50 -9.30 -7.90 -9.55
N THR A 51 -7.97 -7.87 -9.44
CA THR A 51 -7.06 -8.93 -9.85
C THR A 51 -6.48 -9.74 -8.70
N GLY A 52 -6.53 -9.24 -7.47
CA GLY A 52 -6.04 -9.94 -6.29
C GLY A 52 -5.83 -9.03 -5.09
N SER A 53 -5.19 -9.57 -4.04
CA SER A 53 -4.83 -8.82 -2.84
C SER A 53 -3.37 -9.02 -2.45
N ILE A 54 -2.79 -7.99 -1.82
CA ILE A 54 -1.40 -7.92 -1.33
C ILE A 54 -1.43 -7.27 0.06
N THR A 55 -0.44 -7.57 0.88
CA THR A 55 -0.17 -6.84 2.13
C THR A 55 0.85 -5.74 1.87
N ILE A 56 0.52 -4.51 2.27
CA ILE A 56 1.46 -3.37 2.29
C ILE A 56 1.81 -3.00 3.73
N SER A 57 3.02 -2.46 3.92
CA SER A 57 3.43 -1.90 5.22
C SER A 57 3.39 -0.38 5.13
N VAL A 58 2.59 0.25 5.99
CA VAL A 58 2.49 1.71 6.08
C VAL A 58 3.11 2.16 7.39
N TRP A 59 3.91 3.22 7.30
CA TRP A 59 4.74 3.70 8.40
C TRP A 59 4.15 4.97 9.02
N ASP A 60 4.40 5.11 10.31
CA ASP A 60 4.18 6.31 11.11
C ASP A 60 2.76 6.88 11.00
N GLU A 61 2.64 8.21 11.07
CA GLU A 61 1.36 8.93 11.12
C GLU A 61 0.42 8.62 9.95
N ILE A 62 0.96 8.34 8.76
CA ILE A 62 0.18 8.01 7.57
C ILE A 62 -0.61 6.71 7.81
N GLY A 63 0.00 5.72 8.47
CA GLY A 63 -0.68 4.48 8.83
C GLY A 63 -1.86 4.71 9.79
N GLY A 64 -1.79 5.78 10.59
CA GLY A 64 -2.85 6.23 11.50
C GLY A 64 -4.13 6.68 10.80
N LEU A 65 -4.01 7.23 9.59
CA LEU A 65 -5.11 7.87 8.86
C LEU A 65 -5.91 6.89 8.00
N ILE A 66 -5.31 5.76 7.61
CA ILE A 66 -5.93 4.77 6.72
C ILE A 66 -7.07 4.05 7.42
N GLN A 67 -8.18 3.81 6.71
CA GLN A 67 -9.36 3.07 7.17
C GLN A 67 -9.75 1.97 6.17
N PRO A 68 -10.40 0.87 6.61
CA PRO A 68 -11.03 -0.08 5.70
C PRO A 68 -12.06 0.62 4.80
N GLY A 69 -12.03 0.29 3.51
CA GLY A 69 -12.88 0.91 2.48
C GLY A 69 -12.23 2.08 1.74
N ASP A 70 -11.12 2.62 2.22
CA ASP A 70 -10.40 3.69 1.52
C ASP A 70 -9.92 3.24 0.14
N ILE A 71 -10.08 4.11 -0.86
CA ILE A 71 -9.52 3.93 -2.20
C ILE A 71 -8.27 4.81 -2.31
N ILE A 72 -7.11 4.16 -2.37
CA ILE A 72 -5.81 4.84 -2.30
C ILE A 72 -5.04 4.60 -3.60
N ARG A 73 -4.39 5.65 -4.09
CA ARG A 73 -3.37 5.55 -5.14
C ARG A 73 -1.99 5.63 -4.50
N LEU A 74 -1.23 4.54 -4.59
CA LEU A 74 0.19 4.51 -4.27
C LEU A 74 0.98 4.93 -5.51
N THR A 75 1.93 5.84 -5.33
CA THR A 75 2.87 6.25 -6.40
C THR A 75 4.30 6.14 -5.90
N ARG A 76 5.21 5.70 -6.78
CA ARG A 76 6.64 5.51 -6.47
C ARG A 76 6.89 4.51 -5.33
N GLY A 77 6.05 3.47 -5.27
CA GLY A 77 6.22 2.35 -4.34
C GLY A 77 7.34 1.37 -4.73
#